data_AF-A0AAV5WAX0-F1
#
_entry.id   AF-A0AAV5WAX0-F1
#
_cell.length_a   1.000
_cell.length_b   1.000
_cell.length_c   1.000
_cell.angle_alpha   90.00
_cell.angle_beta   90.00
_cell.angle_gamma   90.00
#
_symmetry.space_group_name_H-M   'P 1'
#
loop_
_entity.id
_entity.type
_entity.pdbx_description
1 polymer ?
#
loop_
_entity_poly.entity_id
_entity_poly.type
_entity_poly.pdbx_seq_one_letter_code
_entity_poly.pdbx_strand_id
1 'polypeptide(L)'
;QAWTRYYEFSTADVRMAKTIIETMTQSDAVDWAFIRGLYEFTIYGGRLESDFDSAVLKSYVKRLFNSSRITGRQGEEVAATIEIIAASKTDDYVNHIMRVLPTGEDRPDLFG
;
A
#
# COMPACT_ATOMS: atom_id res chain seq x y z
N GLN A 1 -17.12 7.99 -5.97
CA GLN A 1 -17.40 6.58 -5.63
C GLN A 1 -16.23 5.76 -6.16
N ALA A 2 -15.38 5.20 -5.30
CA ALA A 2 -14.09 4.61 -5.71
C ALA A 2 -14.19 3.15 -6.18
N TRP A 3 -15.11 2.38 -5.58
CA TRP A 3 -15.35 0.97 -5.90
C TRP A 3 -16.80 0.76 -6.36
N THR A 4 -17.01 -0.18 -7.29
CA THR A 4 -18.36 -0.50 -7.78
C THR A 4 -19.15 -1.39 -6.82
N ARG A 5 -18.46 -2.11 -5.93
CA ARG A 5 -19.04 -3.05 -4.97
C ARG A 5 -18.27 -3.05 -3.65
N TYR A 6 -18.89 -3.62 -2.63
CA TYR A 6 -18.20 -3.94 -1.37
C TYR A 6 -17.33 -5.18 -1.58
N TYR A 7 -16.07 -5.10 -1.15
CA TYR A 7 -15.13 -6.21 -1.13
C TYR A 7 -14.64 -6.42 0.30
N GLU A 8 -14.62 -7.67 0.75
CA GLU A 8 -14.10 -8.01 2.06
C GLU A 8 -12.59 -8.24 1.98
N PHE A 9 -11.82 -7.33 2.60
CA PHE A 9 -10.39 -7.49 2.83
C PHE A 9 -10.13 -7.81 4.30
N SER A 10 -9.45 -8.92 4.54
CA SER A 10 -9.20 -9.48 5.86
C SER A 10 -7.79 -9.15 6.36
N THR A 11 -7.57 -9.39 7.65
CA THR A 11 -6.23 -9.32 8.25
C THR A 11 -5.27 -10.39 7.70
N ALA A 12 -5.81 -11.47 7.10
CA ALA A 12 -4.99 -12.47 6.42
C ALA A 12 -4.37 -11.90 5.14
N ASP A 13 -5.10 -11.07 4.39
CA ASP A 13 -4.61 -10.48 3.14
C ASP A 13 -3.39 -9.57 3.40
N VAL A 14 -3.47 -8.68 4.40
CA VAL A 14 -2.33 -7.81 4.76
C VAL A 14 -1.16 -8.61 5.32
N ARG A 15 -1.40 -9.70 6.07
CA ARG A 15 -0.33 -10.58 6.57
C ARG A 15 0.40 -11.25 5.42
N MET A 16 -0.33 -11.78 4.44
CA MET A 16 0.27 -12.40 3.26
C MET A 16 1.03 -11.41 2.40
N ALA A 17 0.48 -10.21 2.17
CA ALA A 17 1.18 -9.13 1.48
C ALA A 17 2.51 -8.78 2.17
N LYS A 18 2.48 -8.60 3.50
CA LYS A 18 3.68 -8.36 4.32
C LYS A 18 4.73 -9.46 4.14
N THR A 19 4.34 -10.73 4.23
CA THR A 19 5.28 -11.85 4.06
C THR A 19 5.91 -11.87 2.67
N ILE A 20 5.13 -11.60 1.61
CA ILE A 20 5.62 -11.55 0.24
C ILE A 20 6.65 -10.43 0.08
N ILE A 21 6.32 -9.20 0.50
CA ILE A 21 7.24 -8.08 0.33
C ILE A 21 8.51 -8.28 1.15
N GLU A 22 8.40 -8.72 2.41
CA GLU A 22 9.57 -9.00 3.26
C GLU A 22 10.50 -10.06 2.66
N THR A 23 9.95 -11.07 2.01
CA THR A 23 10.74 -12.14 1.38
C THR A 23 11.38 -11.65 0.08
N MET A 24 10.62 -10.94 -0.76
CA MET A 24 11.06 -10.51 -2.09
C MET A 24 12.01 -9.31 -2.05
N THR A 25 12.03 -8.55 -0.96
CA THR A 25 12.94 -7.41 -0.76
C THR A 25 14.22 -7.77 -0.01
N GLN A 26 14.46 -9.05 0.31
CA GLN A 26 15.75 -9.49 0.89
C GLN A 26 16.88 -9.54 -0.15
N SER A 27 16.54 -9.56 -1.44
CA SER A 27 17.50 -9.52 -2.54
C SER A 27 17.82 -8.07 -2.94
N ASP A 28 19.06 -7.81 -3.37
CA ASP A 28 19.48 -6.51 -3.91
C ASP A 28 18.72 -6.13 -5.21
N ALA A 29 18.16 -7.12 -5.91
CA ALA A 29 17.38 -6.93 -7.13
C ALA A 29 15.91 -7.25 -6.88
N VAL A 30 15.15 -6.25 -6.39
CA VAL A 30 13.71 -6.39 -6.13
C VAL A 30 12.92 -6.33 -7.43
N ASP A 31 12.22 -7.42 -7.76
CA ASP A 31 11.26 -7.45 -8.86
C ASP A 31 9.91 -6.86 -8.43
N TRP A 32 9.82 -5.54 -8.54
CA TRP A 32 8.58 -4.81 -8.25
C TRP A 32 7.42 -5.21 -9.18
N ALA A 33 7.68 -5.64 -10.42
CA ALA A 33 6.60 -6.07 -11.32
C ALA A 33 5.97 -7.37 -10.81
N PHE A 34 6.79 -8.31 -10.36
CA PHE A 34 6.33 -9.55 -9.76
C PHE A 34 5.53 -9.32 -8.47
N ILE A 35 6.03 -8.50 -7.54
CA ILE A 35 5.32 -8.17 -6.29
C ILE A 35 3.94 -7.56 -6.59
N ARG A 36 3.88 -6.59 -7.51
CA ARG A 36 2.61 -5.96 -7.91
C ARG A 36 1.65 -6.98 -8.54
N GLY A 37 2.16 -7.89 -9.38
CA GLY A 37 1.35 -8.97 -9.94
C GLY A 37 0.71 -9.86 -8.85
N LEU A 38 1.46 -10.23 -7.82
CA LEU A 38 0.91 -11.00 -6.70
C LEU A 38 -0.21 -10.24 -5.97
N TYR A 39 -0.05 -8.94 -5.77
CA TYR A 39 -1.08 -8.11 -5.13
C TYR A 39 -2.32 -7.96 -6.02
N GLU A 40 -2.12 -7.72 -7.31
CA GLU A 40 -3.16 -7.49 -8.31
C GLU A 40 -3.95 -8.75 -8.66
N PHE A 41 -3.35 -9.94 -8.60
CA PHE A 41 -4.03 -11.16 -9.07
C PHE A 41 -4.30 -12.19 -7.97
N THR A 42 -3.53 -12.18 -6.88
CA THR A 42 -3.63 -13.21 -5.84
C THR A 42 -4.14 -12.66 -4.53
N ILE A 43 -3.53 -11.60 -4.00
CA ILE A 43 -3.84 -11.13 -2.64
C ILE A 43 -5.12 -10.30 -2.60
N TYR A 44 -5.22 -9.28 -3.46
CA TYR A 44 -6.34 -8.34 -3.43
C TYR A 44 -7.29 -8.52 -4.60
N GLY A 45 -6.78 -8.80 -5.81
CA GLY A 45 -7.61 -8.82 -7.00
C GLY A 45 -8.38 -10.10 -7.29
N GLY A 46 -8.04 -11.23 -6.63
CA GLY A 46 -8.74 -12.50 -6.84
C GLY A 46 -10.24 -12.49 -6.50
N ARG A 47 -10.70 -11.44 -5.81
CA ARG A 47 -12.10 -11.19 -5.42
C ARG A 47 -12.77 -10.06 -6.22
N LEU A 48 -12.04 -9.38 -7.11
CA LEU A 48 -12.59 -8.31 -7.93
C LEU A 48 -13.25 -8.88 -9.18
N GLU A 49 -14.54 -8.60 -9.35
CA GLU A 49 -15.30 -9.04 -10.53
C GLU A 49 -15.40 -7.95 -11.61
N SER A 50 -15.03 -6.72 -11.29
CA SER A 50 -15.14 -5.56 -12.16
C SER A 50 -13.78 -5.16 -12.71
N ASP A 51 -13.71 -4.98 -14.04
CA ASP A 51 -12.51 -4.48 -14.71
C ASP A 51 -12.14 -3.06 -14.23
N PHE A 52 -13.15 -2.25 -13.91
CA PHE A 52 -12.95 -0.91 -13.35
C PHE A 52 -12.30 -0.99 -11.97
N ASP A 53 -12.83 -1.82 -11.07
CA ASP A 53 -12.26 -2.00 -9.73
C ASP A 53 -10.85 -2.59 -9.80
N SER A 54 -10.62 -3.52 -10.73
CA SER A 54 -9.29 -4.07 -11.01
C SER A 54 -8.32 -2.99 -11.49
N ALA A 55 -8.76 -2.06 -12.34
CA ALA A 55 -7.95 -0.93 -12.78
C ALA A 55 -7.64 0.05 -11.63
N VAL A 56 -8.61 0.29 -10.75
CA VAL A 56 -8.41 1.08 -9.53
C VAL A 56 -7.35 0.42 -8.64
N LEU A 57 -7.47 -0.87 -8.33
CA LEU A 57 -6.48 -1.62 -7.54
C LEU A 57 -5.07 -1.51 -8.16
N LYS A 58 -4.95 -1.76 -9.47
CA LYS A 58 -3.69 -1.66 -10.22
C LYS A 58 -3.06 -0.28 -10.09
N SER A 59 -3.87 0.78 -10.11
CA SER A 59 -3.36 2.15 -9.96
C SER A 59 -2.73 2.39 -8.57
N TYR A 60 -3.37 1.93 -7.49
CA TYR A 60 -2.83 2.01 -6.13
C TYR A 60 -1.56 1.19 -5.99
N VAL A 61 -1.59 -0.07 -6.42
CA VAL A 61 -0.47 -0.99 -6.29
C VAL A 61 0.75 -0.49 -7.07
N LYS A 62 0.56 0.01 -8.30
CA LYS A 62 1.62 0.62 -9.10
C LYS A 62 2.18 1.91 -8.48
N ARG A 63 1.30 2.77 -7.96
CA ARG A 63 1.69 4.04 -7.32
C ARG A 63 2.53 3.82 -6.08
N LEU A 64 2.14 2.87 -5.23
CA LEU A 64 2.74 2.67 -3.89
C LEU A 64 3.94 1.71 -3.90
N PHE A 65 3.92 0.65 -4.71
CA PHE A 65 4.94 -0.40 -4.65
C PHE A 65 5.89 -0.31 -5.84
N ASN A 66 6.90 0.55 -5.72
CA ASN A 66 7.97 0.72 -6.69
C ASN A 66 9.25 1.24 -6.00
N SER A 67 10.38 1.14 -6.71
CA SER A 67 11.70 1.53 -6.21
C SER A 67 11.84 3.03 -5.92
N SER A 68 11.01 3.89 -6.52
CA SER A 68 11.01 5.33 -6.20
C SER A 68 10.23 5.65 -4.92
N ARG A 69 9.23 4.86 -4.55
CA ARG A 69 8.45 5.07 -3.31
C ARG A 69 9.02 4.37 -2.10
N ILE A 70 9.57 3.17 -2.27
CA ILE A 70 10.10 2.36 -1.18
C ILE A 70 11.62 2.39 -1.29
N THR A 71 12.21 3.45 -0.76
CA THR A 71 13.65 3.76 -0.88
C THR A 71 14.44 3.49 0.40
N GLY A 72 13.76 3.23 1.52
CA GLY A 72 14.36 3.19 2.86
C GLY A 72 14.84 4.55 3.37
N ARG A 73 14.45 5.64 2.69
CA ARG A 73 14.80 7.02 3.05
C ARG A 73 13.53 7.82 3.34
N GLN A 74 13.69 8.91 4.08
CA GLN A 74 12.62 9.87 4.33
C GLN A 74 12.33 10.72 3.08
N GLY A 75 11.13 11.30 3.01
CA GLY A 75 10.73 12.26 1.98
C GLY A 75 9.80 11.70 0.91
N GLU A 76 9.58 10.38 0.89
CA GLU A 76 8.52 9.79 0.08
C GLU A 76 7.17 9.91 0.80
N GLU A 77 6.08 9.96 0.03
CA GLU A 77 4.73 10.13 0.56
C GLU A 77 3.86 8.90 0.28
N VAL A 78 3.12 8.44 1.28
CA VAL A 78 2.10 7.38 1.13
C VAL A 78 0.79 7.95 0.59
N ALA A 79 0.45 9.16 1.02
CA ALA A 79 -0.72 9.92 0.60
C ALA A 79 -0.35 11.41 0.65
N ALA A 80 -1.19 12.28 0.08
CA ALA A 80 -0.93 13.72 0.06
C ALA A 80 -0.59 14.23 1.46
N THR A 81 0.57 14.87 1.64
CA THR A 81 1.08 15.41 2.92
C THR A 81 1.40 14.39 4.02
N ILE A 82 1.33 13.08 3.74
CA ILE A 82 1.67 12.02 4.69
C ILE A 82 2.98 11.35 4.24
N GLU A 83 4.07 11.73 4.91
CA GLU A 83 5.40 11.19 4.65
C GLU A 83 5.58 9.77 5.20
N ILE A 84 6.37 8.98 4.48
CA ILE A 84 6.93 7.71 4.91
C ILE A 84 8.21 8.00 5.70
N ILE A 85 8.17 7.72 7.00
CA ILE A 85 9.35 7.84 7.85
C ILE A 85 10.26 6.62 7.66
N ALA A 86 11.58 6.84 7.78
CA ALA A 86 12.54 5.76 7.90
C ALA A 86 12.82 5.51 9.39
N ALA A 87 12.13 4.53 9.98
CA ALA A 87 12.29 4.13 11.37
C ALA A 87 12.45 2.62 11.50
N SER A 88 13.16 2.19 12.55
CA SER A 88 13.40 0.76 12.87
C SER A 88 12.50 0.22 13.97
N LYS A 89 11.76 1.08 14.67
CA LYS A 89 10.82 0.69 15.72
C LYS A 89 9.39 0.95 15.28
N THR A 90 8.50 0.00 15.55
CA THR A 90 7.06 0.13 15.26
C THR A 90 6.44 1.33 15.97
N ASP A 91 6.84 1.61 17.21
CA ASP A 91 6.31 2.74 17.99
C ASP A 91 6.55 4.10 17.33
N ASP A 92 7.65 4.25 16.58
CA ASP A 92 7.93 5.49 15.86
C ASP A 92 6.92 5.71 14.72
N TYR A 93 6.51 4.64 14.04
CA TYR A 93 5.44 4.71 13.04
C TYR A 93 4.09 5.03 13.68
N VAL A 94 3.75 4.42 14.82
CA VAL A 94 2.50 4.69 15.53
C VAL A 94 2.44 6.15 15.97
N ASN A 95 3.50 6.66 16.58
CA ASN A 95 3.59 8.05 17.03
C ASN A 95 3.50 9.04 15.86
N HIS A 96 4.14 8.74 14.73
CA HIS A 96 4.05 9.57 13.53
C HIS A 96 2.61 9.59 12.98
N ILE A 97 1.97 8.42 12.84
CA ILE A 97 0.59 8.29 12.38
C ILE A 97 -0.36 9.11 13.25
N MET A 98 -0.25 8.99 14.59
CA MET A 98 -1.06 9.75 15.54
C MET A 98 -0.87 11.27 15.43
N ARG A 99 0.30 11.72 14.96
CA ARG A 99 0.62 13.15 14.80
C ARG A 99 0.12 13.72 13.48
N VAL A 100 0.22 12.95 12.39
CA VAL A 100 -0.04 13.45 11.02
C VAL A 100 -1.46 13.21 10.54
N LEU A 101 -2.15 12.19 11.06
CA LEU A 101 -3.54 11.95 10.68
C LEU A 101 -4.47 12.96 11.38
N PRO A 102 -5.49 13.47 10.66
CA PRO A 102 -6.49 14.33 11.27
C PRO A 102 -7.28 13.54 12.32
N THR A 103 -7.65 14.20 13.42
CA THR A 103 -8.53 13.62 14.45
C THR A 103 -10.02 13.62 14.04
N GLY A 104 -10.36 14.29 12.92
CA GLY A 104 -11.70 14.39 12.36
C GLY A 104 -11.88 13.52 11.12
N GLU A 105 -12.75 13.95 10.19
CA GLU A 105 -12.97 13.21 8.94
C GLU A 105 -11.75 13.29 8.01
N ASP A 106 -11.41 12.14 7.43
CA ASP A 106 -10.37 12.04 6.40
C ASP A 106 -10.80 12.79 5.14
N ARG A 107 -9.86 13.56 4.58
CA ARG A 107 -10.11 14.32 3.37
C ARG A 107 -10.01 13.42 2.12
N PRO A 108 -10.87 13.58 1.10
CA PRO A 108 -10.86 12.74 -0.10
C PRO A 108 -9.52 12.72 -0.86
N ASP A 109 -8.74 13.80 -0.82
CA ASP A 109 -7.42 13.92 -1.46
C ASP A 109 -6.37 12.95 -0.91
N LEU A 110 -6.60 12.38 0.28
CA LEU A 110 -5.73 11.32 0.81
C LEU A 110 -5.84 10.02 0.02
N PHE A 111 -6.95 9.80 -0.68
CA PHE A 111 -7.24 8.54 -1.34
C PHE A 111 -6.96 8.56 -2.85
N GLY A 112 -6.72 9.72 -3.47
CA GLY A 112 -6.45 9.82 -4.91
C GLY A 112 -7.13 11.01 -5.56
#